data_AF-A0A257QKR9-F1
#
_entry.id   AF-A0A257QKR9-F1
#
_cell.length_a   1.000
_cell.length_b   1.000
_cell.length_c   1.000
_cell.angle_alpha   90.00
_cell.angle_beta   90.00
_cell.angle_gamma   90.00
#
_symmetry.space_group_name_H-M   'P 1'
#
loop_
_entity.id
_entity.type
_entity.pdbx_description
1 polymer ?
#
loop_
_entity_poly.entity_id
_entity_poly.type
_entity_poly.pdbx_seq_one_letter_code
_entity_poly.pdbx_strand_id
1 'polypeptide(L)'
;AGRRGVAAMHRASRYGADRTYLKTANDRAFLIVQLETPEAIANLTAIANVIGVDGLFIGPGDLSAAMGHIGDIGHAAVQDVLAGAVTTARATGLPVGILAPNLDMAKLFLGYGYQFVAIGSDMAMLTSRAADILAAMDR
;
A
#
# COMPACT_ATOMS: atom_id res chain seq x y z
N ALA A 1 11.68 -10.29 -21.00
CA ALA A 1 10.65 -9.52 -21.73
C ALA A 1 9.29 -9.75 -21.07
N GLY A 2 8.44 -8.72 -20.96
CA GLY A 2 7.11 -8.82 -20.33
C GLY A 2 6.01 -9.33 -21.27
N ARG A 3 4.76 -9.36 -20.78
CA ARG A 3 3.58 -9.88 -21.52
C ARG A 3 2.50 -8.82 -21.82
N ARG A 4 2.84 -7.53 -21.68
CA ARG A 4 1.90 -6.42 -21.93
C ARG A 4 1.50 -6.37 -23.41
N GLY A 5 0.20 -6.38 -23.69
CA GLY A 5 -0.34 -6.22 -25.04
C GLY A 5 0.01 -4.87 -25.66
N VAL A 6 0.18 -4.83 -26.98
CA VAL A 6 0.66 -3.65 -27.71
C VAL A 6 -0.52 -2.92 -28.36
N ALA A 7 -0.61 -1.61 -28.12
CA ALA A 7 -1.47 -0.70 -28.85
C ALA A 7 -0.76 0.65 -29.01
N ALA A 8 -0.82 1.25 -30.20
CA ALA A 8 -0.13 2.52 -30.46
C ALA A 8 -0.90 3.74 -29.90
N MET A 9 -2.24 3.67 -29.87
CA MET A 9 -3.09 4.79 -29.50
C MET A 9 -3.94 4.46 -28.26
N HIS A 10 -3.65 5.15 -27.16
CA HIS A 10 -4.43 5.15 -25.93
C HIS A 10 -4.01 6.34 -25.05
N ARG A 11 -4.71 6.60 -23.94
CA ARG A 11 -4.42 7.73 -23.03
C ARG A 11 -2.94 7.77 -22.60
N ALA A 12 -2.33 6.64 -22.29
CA ALA A 12 -0.94 6.59 -21.80
C ALA A 12 0.12 6.97 -22.84
N SER A 13 -0.15 6.81 -24.15
CA SER A 13 0.74 7.25 -25.24
C SER A 13 0.39 8.66 -25.73
N ARG A 14 -0.42 9.40 -24.94
CA ARG A 14 -1.01 10.69 -25.34
C ARG A 14 -1.74 10.58 -26.68
N TYR A 15 -2.54 9.52 -26.85
CA TYR A 15 -3.27 9.23 -28.10
C TYR A 15 -2.37 9.18 -29.34
N GLY A 16 -1.14 8.66 -29.18
CA GLY A 16 -0.16 8.53 -30.26
C GLY A 16 0.77 9.73 -30.45
N ALA A 17 0.60 10.80 -29.66
CA ALA A 17 1.50 11.95 -29.67
C ALA A 17 2.88 11.63 -29.06
N ASP A 18 2.96 10.73 -28.07
CA ASP A 18 4.23 10.23 -27.56
C ASP A 18 4.75 9.08 -28.44
N ARG A 19 5.66 9.42 -29.37
CA ARG A 19 6.30 8.45 -30.28
C ARG A 19 7.33 7.54 -29.59
N THR A 20 7.74 7.87 -28.36
CA THR A 20 8.72 7.09 -27.59
C THR A 20 8.06 6.06 -26.67
N TYR A 21 6.74 6.15 -26.48
CA TYR A 21 5.99 5.38 -25.49
C TYR A 21 6.31 3.88 -25.48
N LEU A 22 6.22 3.20 -26.61
CA LEU A 22 6.43 1.74 -26.69
C LEU A 22 7.85 1.31 -26.30
N LYS A 23 8.83 2.23 -26.36
CA LYS A 23 10.22 1.97 -26.00
C LYS A 23 10.51 2.29 -24.53
N THR A 24 9.87 3.31 -23.97
CA THR A 24 10.20 3.84 -22.63
C THR A 24 9.17 3.54 -21.57
N ALA A 25 8.01 2.98 -21.92
CA ALA A 25 6.91 2.80 -20.96
C ALA A 25 7.27 1.84 -19.82
N ASN A 26 8.10 0.83 -20.08
CA ASN A 26 8.49 -0.14 -19.06
C ASN A 26 9.42 0.50 -18.02
N ASP A 27 10.34 1.37 -18.43
CA ASP A 27 11.29 2.05 -17.53
C ASP A 27 10.61 3.07 -16.59
N ARG A 28 9.36 3.42 -16.88
CA ARG A 28 8.55 4.37 -16.09
C ARG A 28 7.46 3.68 -15.27
N ALA A 29 7.29 2.36 -15.42
CA ALA A 29 6.37 1.60 -14.60
C ALA A 29 7.00 1.41 -13.22
N PHE A 30 6.19 1.50 -12.17
CA PHE A 30 6.60 1.27 -10.79
C PHE A 30 5.63 0.25 -10.18
N LEU A 31 6.13 -0.91 -9.78
CA LEU A 31 5.33 -2.00 -9.23
C LEU A 31 5.44 -2.03 -7.71
N ILE A 32 4.31 -1.77 -7.05
CA ILE A 32 4.15 -1.98 -5.61
C ILE A 32 3.36 -3.26 -5.42
N VAL A 33 3.91 -4.20 -4.65
CA VAL A 33 3.22 -5.46 -4.32
C VAL A 33 2.67 -5.40 -2.90
N GLN A 34 1.45 -5.86 -2.72
CA GLN A 34 0.77 -5.87 -1.43
C GLN A 34 1.00 -7.20 -0.71
N LEU A 35 1.43 -7.13 0.55
CA LEU A 35 1.62 -8.26 1.46
C LEU A 35 0.60 -8.12 2.59
N GLU A 36 -0.32 -9.08 2.67
CA GLU A 36 -1.48 -8.97 3.55
C GLU A 36 -1.91 -10.31 4.16
N THR A 37 -1.00 -11.28 4.16
CA THR A 37 -1.18 -12.57 4.83
C THR A 37 0.09 -12.94 5.61
N PRO A 38 0.00 -13.77 6.66
CA PRO A 38 1.18 -14.25 7.37
C PRO A 38 2.21 -14.95 6.46
N GLU A 39 1.73 -15.70 5.47
CA GLU A 39 2.60 -16.35 4.47
C GLU A 39 3.34 -15.34 3.59
N ALA A 40 2.66 -14.27 3.16
CA ALA A 40 3.30 -13.21 2.38
C ALA A 40 4.37 -12.49 3.21
N ILE A 41 4.11 -12.22 4.49
CA ILE A 41 5.10 -11.64 5.40
C ILE A 41 6.29 -12.57 5.62
N ALA A 42 6.06 -13.88 5.79
CA ALA A 42 7.14 -14.86 5.92
C ALA A 42 8.04 -14.92 4.68
N ASN A 43 7.47 -14.68 3.49
CA ASN A 43 8.18 -14.66 2.21
C ASN A 43 8.65 -13.26 1.76
N LEU A 44 8.53 -12.24 2.63
CA LEU A 44 8.73 -10.85 2.27
C LEU A 44 10.05 -10.59 1.55
N THR A 45 11.16 -11.09 2.07
CA THR A 45 12.49 -10.89 1.46
C THR A 45 12.60 -11.55 0.09
N ALA A 46 12.01 -12.74 -0.09
CA ALA A 46 12.01 -13.41 -1.39
C ALA A 46 11.19 -12.63 -2.42
N ILE A 47 10.01 -12.12 -2.01
CA ILE A 47 9.14 -11.27 -2.84
C ILE A 47 9.86 -9.96 -3.22
N ALA A 48 10.51 -9.31 -2.25
CA ALA A 48 11.25 -8.06 -2.47
C ALA A 48 12.42 -8.21 -3.45
N ASN A 49 13.02 -9.41 -3.53
CA ASN A 49 14.13 -9.70 -4.44
C ASN A 49 13.67 -10.09 -5.85
N VAL A 50 12.36 -10.15 -6.13
CA VAL A 50 11.86 -10.39 -7.48
C VAL A 50 12.18 -9.19 -8.37
N ILE A 51 12.84 -9.45 -9.51
CA ILE A 51 13.18 -8.43 -10.50
C ILE A 51 11.91 -7.70 -10.95
N GLY A 52 11.92 -6.38 -10.82
CA GLY A 52 10.82 -5.50 -11.22
C GLY A 52 9.82 -5.21 -10.10
N VAL A 53 10.05 -5.66 -8.87
CA VAL A 53 9.35 -5.14 -7.68
C VAL A 53 10.07 -3.89 -7.21
N ASP A 54 9.38 -2.76 -7.20
CA ASP A 54 9.97 -1.45 -6.88
C ASP A 54 9.58 -0.96 -5.49
N GLY A 55 8.56 -1.56 -4.87
CA GLY A 55 8.13 -1.23 -3.51
C GLY A 55 7.21 -2.30 -2.92
N LEU A 56 7.08 -2.28 -1.60
CA LEU A 56 6.19 -3.16 -0.86
C LEU A 56 5.07 -2.34 -0.21
N PHE A 57 3.90 -2.93 -0.05
CA PHE A 57 2.81 -2.35 0.71
C PHE A 57 2.27 -3.39 1.68
N ILE A 58 2.17 -3.08 2.96
CA ILE A 58 1.57 -3.97 3.94
C ILE A 58 0.11 -3.60 4.09
N GLY A 59 -0.80 -4.55 3.85
CA GLY A 59 -2.24 -4.35 3.97
C GLY A 59 -2.73 -4.72 5.37
N PRO A 60 -2.91 -3.78 6.31
CA PRO A 60 -3.14 -4.13 7.71
C PRO A 60 -4.54 -4.70 7.96
N GLY A 61 -5.55 -4.27 7.17
CA GLY A 61 -6.92 -4.78 7.27
C GLY A 61 -6.98 -6.27 6.97
N ASP A 62 -6.56 -6.66 5.76
CA ASP A 62 -6.54 -8.07 5.34
C ASP A 62 -5.54 -8.90 6.17
N LEU A 63 -4.39 -8.34 6.55
CA LEU A 63 -3.45 -9.03 7.45
C LEU A 63 -4.08 -9.33 8.81
N SER A 64 -4.78 -8.37 9.42
CA SER A 64 -5.48 -8.59 10.69
C SER A 64 -6.52 -9.71 10.55
N ALA A 65 -7.29 -9.71 9.46
CA ALA A 65 -8.27 -10.76 9.18
C ALA A 65 -7.61 -12.13 8.98
N ALA A 66 -6.52 -12.21 8.21
CA ALA A 66 -5.76 -13.43 7.96
C ALA A 66 -5.09 -13.99 9.23
N MET A 67 -4.86 -13.15 10.24
CA MET A 67 -4.35 -13.52 11.56
C MET A 67 -5.46 -13.91 12.55
N GLY A 68 -6.74 -13.85 12.16
CA GLY A 68 -7.87 -14.14 13.03
C GLY A 68 -8.39 -12.94 13.84
N HIS A 69 -7.94 -11.72 13.53
CA HIS A 69 -8.27 -10.45 14.19
C HIS A 69 -9.05 -9.53 13.25
N ILE A 70 -10.11 -10.04 12.60
CA ILE A 70 -10.88 -9.28 11.62
C ILE A 70 -11.38 -7.95 12.19
N GLY A 71 -11.03 -6.85 11.53
CA GLY A 71 -11.39 -5.48 11.95
C GLY A 71 -10.58 -4.92 13.11
N ASP A 72 -9.63 -5.68 13.68
CA ASP A 72 -8.77 -5.24 14.78
C ASP A 72 -7.30 -5.16 14.36
N ILE A 73 -6.99 -4.09 13.62
CA ILE A 73 -5.61 -3.73 13.26
C ILE A 73 -4.77 -3.41 14.50
N GLY A 74 -5.41 -2.97 15.60
CA GLY A 74 -4.75 -2.56 16.83
C GLY A 74 -4.31 -3.74 17.70
N HIS A 75 -4.73 -4.96 17.38
CA HIS A 75 -4.35 -6.15 18.14
C HIS A 75 -2.83 -6.29 18.25
N ALA A 76 -2.33 -6.59 19.45
CA ALA A 76 -0.89 -6.61 19.75
C ALA A 76 -0.10 -7.50 18.77
N ALA A 77 -0.61 -8.71 18.49
CA ALA A 77 0.03 -9.61 17.53
C ALA A 77 0.10 -9.03 16.11
N VAL A 78 -0.91 -8.28 15.67
CA VAL A 78 -0.90 -7.62 14.35
C VAL A 78 0.13 -6.50 14.35
N GLN A 79 0.17 -5.68 15.41
CA GLN A 79 1.14 -4.59 15.54
C GLN A 79 2.59 -5.10 15.55
N ASP A 80 2.87 -6.21 16.23
CA ASP A 80 4.20 -6.85 16.24
C ASP A 80 4.62 -7.28 14.83
N VAL A 81 3.70 -7.86 14.06
CA VAL A 81 3.95 -8.24 12.66
C VAL A 81 4.17 -7.00 11.79
N LEU A 82 3.39 -5.93 11.94
CA LEU A 82 3.57 -4.69 11.18
C LEU A 82 4.93 -4.04 11.46
N ALA A 83 5.33 -3.93 12.73
CA ALA A 83 6.63 -3.38 13.12
C ALA A 83 7.81 -4.25 12.63
N GLY A 84 7.67 -5.58 12.70
CA GLY A 84 8.68 -6.53 12.22
C GLY A 84 8.80 -6.54 10.69
N ALA A 85 7.68 -6.44 9.98
CA ALA A 85 7.65 -6.45 8.52
C ALA A 85 8.41 -5.27 7.92
N VAL A 86 8.17 -4.05 8.41
CA VAL A 86 8.90 -2.87 7.91
C VAL A 86 10.39 -2.94 8.26
N THR A 87 10.75 -3.45 9.43
CA THR A 87 12.16 -3.64 9.81
C THR A 87 12.87 -4.61 8.85
N THR A 88 12.23 -5.73 8.54
CA THR A 88 12.76 -6.73 7.59
C THR A 88 12.87 -6.14 6.19
N ALA A 89 11.81 -5.46 5.74
CA ALA A 89 11.75 -4.87 4.42
C ALA A 89 12.78 -3.77 4.19
N ARG A 90 13.14 -2.98 5.22
CA ARG A 90 14.19 -1.97 5.07
C ARG A 90 15.55 -2.54 4.68
N ALA A 91 15.83 -3.79 5.05
CA ALA A 91 17.07 -4.46 4.67
C ALA A 91 17.17 -4.74 3.15
N THR A 92 16.05 -4.70 2.42
CA THR A 92 15.99 -4.91 0.96
C THR A 92 16.29 -3.64 0.17
N GLY A 93 16.25 -2.47 0.83
CA GLY A 93 16.40 -1.16 0.20
C GLY A 93 15.16 -0.67 -0.56
N LEU A 94 14.10 -1.47 -0.65
CA LEU A 94 12.83 -1.04 -1.27
C LEU A 94 12.03 -0.16 -0.31
N PRO A 95 11.32 0.87 -0.83
CA PRO A 95 10.34 1.60 -0.04
C PRO A 95 9.16 0.71 0.34
N VAL A 96 8.60 0.95 1.52
CA VAL A 96 7.52 0.18 2.14
C VAL A 96 6.43 1.13 2.59
N GLY A 97 5.20 0.82 2.20
CA GLY A 97 4.02 1.58 2.55
C GLY A 97 2.98 0.80 3.31
N ILE A 98 1.98 1.53 3.79
CA ILE A 98 0.86 1.00 4.58
C ILE A 98 -0.33 1.97 4.54
N LEU A 99 -1.53 1.45 4.78
CA LEU A 99 -2.74 2.27 5.01
C LEU A 99 -2.96 2.47 6.51
N ALA A 100 -3.01 3.72 6.95
CA ALA A 100 -3.43 4.09 8.29
C ALA A 100 -4.90 4.54 8.29
N PRO A 101 -5.77 3.94 9.14
CA PRO A 101 -7.18 4.32 9.20
C PRO A 101 -7.44 5.66 9.91
N ASN A 102 -6.47 6.15 10.68
CA ASN A 102 -6.57 7.41 11.43
C ASN A 102 -5.19 8.03 11.68
N LEU A 103 -5.17 9.25 12.24
CA LEU A 103 -3.95 10.01 12.49
C LEU A 103 -2.98 9.33 13.45
N ASP A 104 -3.48 8.67 14.51
CA ASP A 104 -2.64 8.06 15.52
C ASP A 104 -1.91 6.84 14.94
N MET A 105 -2.62 6.00 14.19
CA MET A 105 -2.03 4.89 13.43
C MET A 105 -1.05 5.40 12.36
N ALA A 106 -1.34 6.53 11.70
CA ALA A 106 -0.43 7.11 10.71
C ALA A 106 0.89 7.52 11.36
N LYS A 107 0.84 8.22 12.51
CA LYS A 107 2.04 8.57 13.29
C LYS A 107 2.78 7.34 13.78
N LEU A 108 2.05 6.33 14.25
CA LEU A 108 2.62 5.07 14.73
C LEU A 108 3.39 4.36 13.60
N PHE A 109 2.78 4.21 12.43
CA PHE A 109 3.41 3.55 11.29
C PHE A 109 4.59 4.34 10.73
N LEU A 110 4.52 5.67 10.71
CA LEU A 110 5.71 6.49 10.43
C LEU A 110 6.82 6.24 11.47
N GLY A 111 6.45 6.09 12.74
CA GLY A 111 7.37 5.74 13.84
C GLY A 111 8.01 4.35 13.70
N TYR A 112 7.29 3.37 13.16
CA TYR A 112 7.87 2.06 12.80
C TYR A 112 8.84 2.15 11.61
N GLY A 113 8.73 3.20 10.80
CA GLY A 113 9.65 3.49 9.70
C GLY A 113 9.08 3.24 8.31
N TYR A 114 7.75 3.12 8.16
CA TYR A 114 7.11 3.09 6.84
C TYR A 114 7.36 4.42 6.09
N GLN A 115 7.67 4.37 4.78
CA GLN A 115 8.06 5.57 4.02
C GLN A 115 6.92 6.20 3.22
N PHE A 116 5.88 5.45 2.88
CA PHE A 116 4.69 6.01 2.23
C PHE A 116 3.41 5.49 2.89
N VAL A 117 2.77 6.36 3.67
CA VAL A 117 1.57 6.03 4.44
C VAL A 117 0.36 6.67 3.77
N ALA A 118 -0.59 5.84 3.32
CA ALA A 118 -1.91 6.33 2.96
C ALA A 118 -2.67 6.67 4.24
N ILE A 119 -3.10 7.93 4.39
CA ILE A 119 -3.65 8.46 5.65
C ILE A 119 -5.19 8.40 5.73
N GLY A 120 -5.81 7.54 4.92
CA GLY A 120 -7.25 7.37 4.84
C GLY A 120 -7.74 7.32 3.39
N SER A 121 -9.06 7.29 3.22
CA SER A 121 -9.74 7.43 1.93
C SER A 121 -10.59 8.71 1.91
N ASP A 122 -10.79 9.25 0.72
CA ASP A 122 -11.72 10.36 0.48
C ASP A 122 -13.13 10.05 1.01
N MET A 123 -13.61 8.83 0.79
CA MET A 123 -14.89 8.35 1.30
C MET A 123 -14.95 8.39 2.83
N ALA A 124 -13.94 7.86 3.53
CA ALA A 124 -13.91 7.86 5.00
C ALA A 124 -13.85 9.30 5.55
N MET A 125 -13.08 10.18 4.92
CA MET A 125 -12.99 11.59 5.32
C MET A 125 -14.33 12.31 5.11
N LEU A 126 -14.97 12.10 3.96
CA LEU A 126 -16.26 12.71 3.65
C LEU A 126 -17.37 12.23 4.59
N THR A 127 -17.47 10.91 4.80
CA THR A 127 -18.51 10.33 5.66
C THR A 127 -18.30 10.66 7.13
N SER A 128 -17.06 10.64 7.62
CA SER A 128 -16.74 11.05 9.01
C SER A 128 -17.17 12.49 9.25
N ARG A 129 -16.83 13.42 8.34
CA ARG A 129 -17.21 14.82 8.52
C ARG A 129 -18.72 15.04 8.44
N ALA A 130 -19.42 14.31 7.58
CA ALA A 130 -20.88 14.36 7.52
C ALA A 130 -21.51 13.85 8.83
N ALA A 131 -20.99 12.75 9.38
CA ALA A 131 -21.44 12.19 10.65
C ALA A 131 -21.23 13.18 11.82
N ASP A 132 -20.07 13.84 11.90
CA ASP A 132 -19.80 14.86 12.92
C ASP A 132 -20.81 16.03 12.87
N ILE A 133 -21.14 16.50 11.66
CA ILE A 133 -22.12 17.58 11.47
C ILE A 133 -23.50 17.12 11.93
N LEU A 134 -23.93 15.92 11.54
CA LEU A 134 -25.24 15.37 11.94
C LEU A 134 -25.33 15.22 13.46
N ALA A 135 -24.30 14.68 14.11
CA ALA A 135 -24.27 14.55 15.58
C ALA A 135 -24.32 15.92 16.29
N ALA A 136 -23.70 16.96 15.71
CA ALA A 136 -23.78 18.32 16.24
C ALA A 136 -25.13 19.02 15.97
N MET A 137 -25.91 18.51 15.01
CA MET A 137 -27.27 18.98 14.73
C MET A 137 -28.32 18.35 15.62
N ASP A 138 -27.95 17.39 16.48
CA ASP A 138 -28.89 16.70 17.36
C ASP A 138 -29.73 17.71 18.16
N ARG A 139 -31.01 17.69 17.80
CA ARG A 139 -32.18 18.16 18.54
C ARG A 139 -32.68 17.04 19.44
#